data_AF-A0A7J4ULF1-F1
#
_entry.id   AF-A0A7J4ULF1-F1
#
_cell.length_a   1.000
_cell.length_b   1.000
_cell.length_c   1.000
_cell.angle_alpha   90.00
_cell.angle_beta   90.00
_cell.angle_gamma   90.00
#
_symmetry.space_group_name_H-M   'P 1'
#
loop_
_entity.id
_entity.type
_entity.pdbx_description
1 polymer ?
#
loop_
_entity_poly.entity_id
_entity_poly.type
_entity_poly.pdbx_seq_one_letter_code
_entity_poly.pdbx_strand_id
1 'polypeptide(L)'
;MKTSIDEKLDKNLNIASPAKNKTVATVVDAKPVVATFPPDQPRRVSNSSDTIEDYKKSRTELKRVLELGGNALEEILIIAAQSEQPRAYEVAGQLIKNLTEASDRLLRVQREIRDIEEKDDPNTIAAKQGPKEIHNTLILQSTTELQKIIDKQMGELPRIPNDSNKNG
;
A
#
# COMPACT_ATOMS: atom_id res chain seq x y z
N MET A 1 61.85 7.36 20.04
CA MET A 1 60.80 8.37 20.25
C MET A 1 59.64 8.01 19.33
N LYS A 2 58.49 7.60 19.87
CA LYS A 2 57.32 7.19 19.07
C LYS A 2 56.46 8.43 18.87
N THR A 3 56.37 8.93 17.64
CA THR A 3 55.46 10.01 17.26
C THR A 3 54.03 9.50 17.42
N SER A 4 53.26 10.14 18.30
CA SER A 4 51.94 9.68 18.74
C SER A 4 50.95 9.72 17.58
N ILE A 5 50.08 8.71 17.54
CA ILE A 5 49.01 8.52 16.55
C ILE A 5 48.06 9.73 16.51
N ASP A 6 47.98 10.46 17.62
CA ASP A 6 47.15 11.66 17.81
C ASP A 6 47.47 12.77 16.79
N GLU A 7 48.74 13.01 16.49
CA GLU A 7 49.18 14.07 15.56
C GLU A 7 48.76 13.77 14.09
N LYS A 8 48.56 12.48 13.78
CA LYS A 8 48.04 12.07 12.47
C LYS A 8 46.52 12.17 12.38
N LEU A 9 45.78 12.16 13.50
CA LEU A 9 44.32 12.32 13.48
C LEU A 9 43.93 13.79 13.28
N ASP A 10 44.66 14.70 13.92
CA ASP A 10 44.39 16.16 13.89
C ASP A 10 44.60 16.79 12.50
N LYS A 11 45.41 16.16 11.64
CA LYS A 11 45.62 16.64 10.27
C LYS A 11 44.51 16.23 9.30
N ASN A 12 43.71 15.22 9.65
CA ASN A 12 42.66 14.66 8.79
C ASN A 12 41.28 15.19 9.19
N LEU A 13 41.15 15.58 10.45
CA LEU A 13 39.97 16.19 11.01
C LEU A 13 40.34 17.64 11.25
N ASN A 14 39.91 18.53 10.36
CA ASN A 14 40.10 19.98 10.43
C ASN A 14 39.44 20.59 11.69
N ILE A 15 39.98 20.29 12.88
CA ILE A 15 39.50 20.70 14.20
C ILE A 15 40.61 21.48 14.91
N ALA A 16 41.35 22.31 14.17
CA ALA A 16 42.29 23.25 14.77
C ALA A 16 41.59 24.58 15.07
N SER A 17 40.79 24.63 16.15
CA SER A 17 40.90 25.70 17.16
C SER A 17 39.78 25.66 18.21
N PRO A 18 40.13 25.84 19.50
CA PRO A 18 39.22 25.69 20.62
C PRO A 18 38.46 27.00 20.95
N ALA A 19 37.37 26.81 21.70
CA ALA A 19 36.68 27.79 22.53
C ALA A 19 35.56 28.61 21.87
N LYS A 20 34.31 28.16 22.03
CA LYS A 20 33.45 28.57 23.17
C LYS A 20 32.08 27.91 23.07
N ASN A 21 31.76 27.14 24.10
CA ASN A 21 30.41 26.76 24.48
C ASN A 21 29.57 28.02 24.76
N LYS A 22 28.27 27.94 24.41
CA LYS A 22 27.10 28.51 25.11
C LYS A 22 26.33 29.58 24.32
N THR A 23 25.17 29.13 23.81
CA THR A 23 23.88 29.83 23.69
C THR A 23 23.89 31.35 23.74
N VAL A 24 23.68 32.01 22.60
CA VAL A 24 22.81 33.19 22.47
C VAL A 24 22.27 33.25 21.03
N ALA A 25 20.96 33.39 20.88
CA ALA A 25 20.31 33.72 19.62
C ALA A 25 20.80 35.07 19.10
N THR A 26 21.34 35.12 17.89
CA THR A 26 21.53 36.38 17.14
C THR A 26 21.14 36.17 15.69
N VAL A 27 20.13 36.94 15.33
CA VAL A 27 19.48 37.10 14.03
C VAL A 27 20.51 37.29 12.92
N VAL A 28 20.45 36.45 11.89
CA VAL A 28 21.14 36.67 10.62
C VAL A 28 20.09 36.71 9.52
N ASP A 29 20.05 37.83 8.81
CA ASP A 29 19.27 38.12 7.61
C ASP A 29 19.07 36.90 6.69
N ALA A 30 17.89 36.30 6.77
CA ALA A 30 17.44 35.28 5.83
C ALA A 30 16.56 35.94 4.77
N LYS A 31 17.12 36.23 3.60
CA LYS A 31 16.34 36.37 2.36
C LYS A 31 15.43 35.13 2.24
N PRO A 32 14.12 35.27 2.02
CA PRO A 32 13.24 34.12 1.92
C PRO A 32 13.64 33.32 0.67
N VAL A 33 14.25 32.15 0.87
CA VAL A 33 14.35 31.13 -0.17
C VAL A 33 12.93 30.65 -0.42
N VAL A 34 12.33 31.18 -1.47
CA VAL A 34 11.10 30.65 -2.04
C VAL A 34 11.42 29.23 -2.49
N ALA A 35 10.93 28.26 -1.74
CA ALA A 35 10.94 26.86 -2.17
C ALA A 35 9.98 26.74 -3.35
N THR A 36 10.51 26.84 -4.57
CA THR A 36 9.78 26.50 -5.78
C THR A 36 9.64 24.98 -5.79
N PHE A 37 8.49 24.49 -5.31
CA PHE A 37 8.09 23.11 -5.54
C PHE A 37 7.98 22.90 -7.06
N PRO A 38 8.62 21.87 -7.64
CA PRO A 38 8.43 21.52 -9.04
C PRO A 38 6.93 21.33 -9.31
N PRO A 39 6.42 21.78 -10.47
CA PRO A 39 5.02 21.61 -10.81
C PRO A 39 4.67 20.12 -10.74
N ASP A 40 3.59 19.84 -10.02
CA ASP A 40 3.00 18.53 -9.76
C ASP A 40 3.04 17.69 -11.05
N GLN A 41 3.99 16.75 -11.11
CA GLN A 41 4.07 15.83 -12.23
C GLN A 41 2.74 15.06 -12.24
N PRO A 42 2.08 14.91 -13.40
CA PRO A 42 0.81 14.19 -13.45
C PRO A 42 1.04 12.80 -12.86
N ARG A 43 0.40 12.54 -11.72
CA ARG A 43 0.38 11.24 -11.07
C ARG A 43 -0.07 10.25 -12.13
N ARG A 44 0.87 9.43 -12.62
CA ARG A 44 0.57 8.40 -13.62
C ARG A 44 -0.57 7.58 -13.07
N VAL A 45 -1.73 7.65 -13.72
CA VAL A 45 -2.82 6.71 -13.47
C VAL A 45 -2.28 5.34 -13.85
N SER A 46 -1.87 4.56 -12.84
CA SER A 46 -1.35 3.23 -13.05
C SER A 46 -2.46 2.42 -13.69
N ASN A 47 -2.29 2.04 -14.96
CA ASN A 47 -3.22 1.14 -15.60
C ASN A 47 -3.19 -0.19 -14.83
N SER A 48 -4.33 -0.89 -14.76
CA SER A 48 -4.41 -2.19 -14.08
C SER A 48 -3.38 -3.20 -14.60
N SER A 49 -2.99 -3.09 -15.88
CA SER A 49 -1.90 -3.87 -16.49
C SER A 49 -0.54 -3.64 -15.84
N ASP A 50 -0.19 -2.38 -15.52
CA ASP A 50 1.11 -2.02 -14.94
C ASP A 50 1.21 -2.59 -13.51
N THR A 51 0.10 -2.57 -12.77
CA THR A 51 0.02 -3.11 -11.40
C THR A 51 0.27 -4.62 -11.38
N ILE A 52 -0.29 -5.37 -12.35
CA ILE A 52 -0.08 -6.82 -12.47
C ILE A 52 1.38 -7.12 -12.85
N GLU A 53 1.98 -6.30 -13.72
CA GLU A 53 3.37 -6.48 -14.13
C GLU A 53 4.35 -6.22 -12.97
N ASP A 54 4.16 -5.11 -12.24
CA ASP A 54 4.98 -4.77 -11.07
C ASP A 54 4.84 -5.79 -9.95
N TYR A 55 3.63 -6.37 -9.78
CA TYR A 55 3.43 -7.51 -8.90
C TYR A 55 4.25 -8.73 -9.33
N LYS A 56 4.17 -9.13 -10.59
CA LYS A 56 4.93 -10.29 -11.09
C LYS A 56 6.43 -10.08 -10.89
N LYS A 57 6.93 -8.86 -11.12
CA LYS A 57 8.32 -8.49 -10.87
C LYS A 57 8.68 -8.61 -9.39
N SER A 58 7.90 -7.98 -8.52
CA SER A 58 8.11 -8.03 -7.06
C SER A 58 8.09 -9.45 -6.52
N ARG A 59 7.12 -10.27 -6.92
CA ARG A 59 7.01 -11.69 -6.54
C ARG A 59 8.21 -12.50 -7.02
N THR A 60 8.66 -12.27 -8.25
CA THR A 60 9.81 -13.00 -8.82
C THR A 60 11.09 -12.61 -8.09
N GLU A 61 11.29 -11.33 -7.81
CA GLU A 61 12.46 -10.85 -7.08
C GLU A 61 12.48 -11.37 -5.64
N LEU A 62 11.36 -11.32 -4.93
CA LEU A 62 11.24 -11.88 -3.57
C LEU A 62 11.55 -13.38 -3.54
N LYS A 63 11.07 -14.14 -4.53
CA LYS A 63 11.40 -15.56 -4.66
C LYS A 63 12.89 -15.80 -4.93
N ARG A 64 13.50 -14.99 -5.78
CA ARG A 64 14.94 -15.05 -6.05
C ARG A 64 15.76 -14.78 -4.79
N VAL A 65 15.39 -13.76 -4.02
CA VAL A 65 16.03 -13.45 -2.73
C VAL A 65 15.84 -14.61 -1.74
N LEU A 66 14.68 -15.27 -1.72
CA LEU A 66 14.43 -16.43 -0.86
C LEU A 66 15.31 -17.64 -1.23
N GLU A 67 15.46 -17.92 -2.52
CA GLU A 67 16.33 -18.99 -3.01
C GLU A 67 17.81 -18.71 -2.69
N LEU A 68 18.29 -17.51 -3.02
CA LEU A 68 19.65 -17.08 -2.69
C LEU A 68 19.89 -17.03 -1.17
N GLY A 69 18.89 -16.60 -0.40
CA GLY A 69 18.95 -16.55 1.05
C GLY A 69 18.99 -17.92 1.70
N GLY A 70 18.31 -18.92 1.12
CA GLY A 70 18.40 -20.32 1.56
C GLY A 70 19.80 -20.91 1.36
N ASN A 71 20.39 -20.71 0.18
CA ASN A 71 21.76 -21.16 -0.11
C ASN A 71 22.79 -20.44 0.77
N ALA A 72 22.66 -19.12 0.91
CA ALA A 72 23.54 -18.33 1.78
C ALA A 72 23.41 -18.73 3.26
N LEU A 73 22.20 -19.09 3.70
CA LEU A 73 21.97 -19.60 5.04
C LEU A 73 22.72 -20.92 5.28
N GLU A 74 22.69 -21.84 4.32
CA GLU A 74 23.40 -23.11 4.41
C GLU A 74 24.92 -22.88 4.49
N GLU A 75 25.48 -22.02 3.63
CA GLU A 75 26.90 -21.65 3.68
C GLU A 75 27.30 -21.00 5.01
N ILE A 76 26.46 -20.10 5.53
CA ILE A 76 26.72 -19.45 6.82
C ILE A 76 26.62 -20.44 7.98
N LEU A 77 25.73 -21.42 7.91
CA LEU A 77 25.64 -22.48 8.92
C LEU A 77 26.88 -23.38 8.92
N ILE A 78 27.42 -23.69 7.73
CA ILE A 78 28.69 -24.41 7.59
C ILE A 78 29.84 -23.60 8.22
N ILE A 79 29.93 -22.30 7.91
CA ILE A 79 30.95 -21.40 8.47
C ILE A 79 30.79 -21.26 9.98
N ALA A 80 29.56 -21.14 10.48
CA ALA A 80 29.27 -21.05 11.91
C ALA A 80 29.69 -22.33 12.66
N ALA A 81 29.41 -23.50 12.08
CA ALA A 81 29.83 -24.79 12.62
C ALA A 81 31.36 -24.96 12.60
N GLN A 82 32.04 -24.51 11.54
CA GLN A 82 33.50 -24.56 11.43
C GLN A 82 34.20 -23.57 12.38
N SER A 83 33.62 -22.39 12.56
CA SER A 83 34.21 -21.33 13.38
C SER A 83 34.00 -21.56 14.88
N GLU A 84 33.01 -22.38 15.27
CA GLU A 84 32.58 -22.60 16.67
C GLU A 84 32.37 -21.29 17.47
N GLN A 85 32.11 -20.18 16.77
CA GLN A 85 31.96 -18.87 17.41
C GLN A 85 30.47 -18.56 17.65
N PRO A 86 30.07 -18.22 18.89
CA PRO A 86 28.69 -17.83 19.20
C PRO A 86 28.17 -16.69 18.31
N ARG A 87 29.05 -15.77 17.91
CA ARG A 87 28.70 -14.63 17.07
C ARG A 87 28.29 -15.03 15.64
N ALA A 88 28.85 -16.12 15.09
CA ALA A 88 28.45 -16.59 13.77
C ALA A 88 27.01 -17.13 13.77
N TYR A 89 26.60 -17.78 14.86
CA TYR A 89 25.22 -18.24 15.06
C TYR A 89 24.23 -17.08 15.25
N GLU A 90 24.63 -15.98 15.88
CA GLU A 90 23.78 -14.78 15.97
C GLU A 90 23.52 -14.17 14.59
N VAL A 91 24.55 -14.07 13.75
CA VAL A 91 24.41 -13.56 12.38
C VAL A 91 23.55 -14.50 11.54
N ALA A 92 23.73 -15.82 11.69
CA ALA A 92 22.85 -16.81 11.07
C ALA A 92 21.39 -16.63 11.53
N GLY A 93 21.15 -16.43 12.83
CA GLY A 93 19.82 -16.15 13.37
C GLY A 93 19.20 -14.85 12.83
N GLN A 94 19.99 -13.79 12.66
CA GLN A 94 19.54 -12.55 12.01
C GLN A 94 19.20 -12.76 10.54
N LEU A 95 19.98 -13.57 9.83
CA LEU A 95 19.71 -13.90 8.43
C LEU A 95 18.44 -14.74 8.28
N ILE A 96 18.24 -15.74 9.16
CA ILE A 96 16.98 -16.52 9.22
C ILE A 96 15.80 -15.57 9.44
N LYS A 97 15.90 -14.63 10.39
CA LYS A 97 14.83 -13.66 10.64
C LYS A 97 14.50 -12.83 9.40
N ASN A 98 15.52 -12.32 8.70
CA ASN A 98 15.33 -11.56 7.47
C ASN A 98 14.71 -12.42 6.35
N LEU A 99 15.08 -13.70 6.27
CA LEU A 99 14.53 -14.65 5.30
C LEU A 99 13.05 -14.99 5.58
N THR A 100 12.70 -15.15 6.86
CA THR A 100 11.30 -15.31 7.30
C THR A 100 10.49 -14.07 6.96
N GLU A 101 11.02 -12.87 7.24
CA GLU A 101 10.32 -11.63 6.89
C GLU A 101 10.13 -11.46 5.38
N ALA A 102 11.12 -11.86 4.55
CA ALA A 102 10.98 -11.87 3.10
C ALA A 102 9.91 -12.88 2.62
N SER A 103 9.83 -14.04 3.27
CA SER A 103 8.79 -15.05 3.02
C SER A 103 7.40 -14.53 3.40
N ASP A 104 7.27 -13.85 4.54
CA ASP A 104 6.03 -13.21 4.97
C ASP A 104 5.60 -12.08 4.03
N ARG A 105 6.56 -11.29 3.54
CA ARG A 105 6.30 -10.26 2.51
C ARG A 105 5.79 -10.88 1.22
N LEU A 106 6.36 -12.00 0.77
CA LEU A 106 5.85 -12.74 -0.39
C LEU A 106 4.40 -13.20 -0.19
N LEU A 107 4.07 -13.73 1.00
CA LEU A 107 2.70 -14.12 1.34
C LEU A 107 1.74 -12.94 1.45
N ARG A 108 2.22 -11.79 1.94
CA ARG A 108 1.43 -10.56 2.03
C ARG A 108 1.13 -10.00 0.64
N VAL A 109 2.14 -9.94 -0.24
CA VAL A 109 2.00 -9.51 -1.63
C VAL A 109 0.98 -10.38 -2.37
N GLN A 110 0.98 -11.70 -2.12
CA GLN A 110 -0.03 -12.61 -2.67
C GLN A 110 -1.45 -12.34 -2.13
N ARG A 111 -1.59 -11.99 -0.84
CA ARG A 111 -2.88 -11.61 -0.26
C ARG A 111 -3.38 -10.28 -0.82
N GLU A 112 -2.52 -9.27 -0.93
CA GLU A 112 -2.89 -7.94 -1.43
C GLU A 112 -3.40 -8.00 -2.88
N ILE A 113 -2.81 -8.83 -3.75
CA ILE A 113 -3.36 -9.02 -5.11
C ILE A 113 -4.72 -9.70 -5.08
N ARG A 114 -4.88 -10.77 -4.30
CA ARG A 114 -6.18 -11.43 -4.21
C ARG A 114 -7.25 -10.47 -3.68
N ASP A 115 -6.90 -9.61 -2.73
CA ASP A 115 -7.80 -8.59 -2.19
C ASP A 115 -8.10 -7.46 -3.19
N ILE A 116 -7.18 -7.15 -4.11
CA ILE A 116 -7.39 -6.19 -5.21
C ILE A 116 -8.28 -6.82 -6.29
N GLU A 117 -7.96 -8.04 -6.75
CA GLU A 117 -8.77 -8.80 -7.70
C GLU A 117 -10.21 -9.01 -7.18
N GLU A 118 -10.37 -9.37 -5.90
CA GLU A 118 -11.70 -9.56 -5.29
C GLU A 118 -12.48 -8.23 -5.10
N LYS A 119 -11.80 -7.09 -5.04
CA LYS A 119 -12.44 -5.75 -5.01
C LYS A 119 -12.79 -5.25 -6.41
N ASP A 120 -12.06 -5.69 -7.43
CA ASP A 120 -12.28 -5.31 -8.83
C ASP A 120 -13.25 -6.27 -9.55
N ASP A 121 -13.51 -7.46 -9.00
CA ASP A 121 -14.56 -8.37 -9.48
C ASP A 121 -15.97 -7.88 -9.08
N PRO A 122 -16.82 -7.42 -10.03
CA PRO A 122 -18.16 -6.91 -9.72
C PRO A 122 -19.10 -7.98 -9.12
N ASN A 123 -18.77 -9.28 -9.27
CA ASN A 123 -19.55 -10.40 -8.73
C ASN A 123 -19.26 -10.72 -7.24
N THR A 124 -18.10 -10.31 -6.70
CA THR A 124 -17.73 -10.54 -5.29
C THR A 124 -18.05 -9.34 -4.40
N ILE A 125 -18.13 -8.12 -4.96
CA ILE A 125 -18.70 -6.96 -4.25
C ILE A 125 -20.15 -7.25 -3.86
N ALA A 126 -20.92 -7.96 -4.70
CA ALA A 126 -22.29 -8.39 -4.39
C ALA A 126 -22.39 -9.50 -3.32
N ALA A 127 -21.30 -10.22 -3.03
CA ALA A 127 -21.26 -11.28 -2.02
C ALA A 127 -20.75 -10.80 -0.65
N LYS A 128 -19.86 -9.79 -0.61
CA LYS A 128 -19.33 -9.19 0.64
C LYS A 128 -20.07 -7.93 1.08
N GLN A 129 -20.69 -7.19 0.17
CA GLN A 129 -21.67 -6.17 0.51
C GLN A 129 -23.03 -6.87 0.36
N GLY A 130 -23.63 -7.28 1.49
CA GLY A 130 -25.02 -7.74 1.50
C GLY A 130 -25.92 -6.75 0.73
N PRO A 131 -27.11 -7.18 0.27
CA PRO A 131 -27.91 -6.44 -0.70
C PRO A 131 -27.93 -4.96 -0.33
N LYS A 132 -27.30 -4.11 -1.15
CA LYS A 132 -27.36 -2.66 -0.98
C LYS A 132 -28.84 -2.31 -1.06
N GLU A 133 -29.47 -2.08 0.09
CA GLU A 133 -30.81 -1.51 0.15
C GLU A 133 -30.70 -0.10 -0.42
N ILE A 134 -30.94 0.00 -1.73
CA ILE A 134 -31.13 1.28 -2.40
C ILE A 134 -32.47 1.79 -1.91
N HIS A 135 -32.46 2.57 -0.83
CA HIS A 135 -33.63 3.29 -0.36
C HIS A 135 -33.94 4.42 -1.34
N ASN A 136 -34.58 4.06 -2.44
CA ASN A 136 -35.14 4.99 -3.41
C ASN A 136 -36.36 5.69 -2.79
N THR A 137 -36.10 6.61 -1.87
CA THR A 137 -37.11 7.48 -1.28
C THR A 137 -37.45 8.55 -2.32
N LEU A 138 -38.28 8.16 -3.29
CA LEU A 138 -38.99 9.10 -4.14
C LEU A 138 -39.88 9.97 -3.24
N ILE A 139 -39.40 11.19 -2.95
CA ILE A 139 -40.16 12.17 -2.18
C ILE A 139 -41.19 12.78 -3.14
N LEU A 140 -42.44 12.42 -2.93
CA LEU A 140 -43.57 12.89 -3.72
C LEU A 140 -44.08 14.17 -3.07
N GLN A 141 -43.87 15.33 -3.71
CA GLN A 141 -44.23 16.63 -3.12
C GLN A 141 -45.70 17.02 -3.32
N SER A 142 -46.43 16.35 -4.23
CA SER A 142 -47.83 16.67 -4.49
C SER A 142 -48.68 15.44 -4.85
N THR A 143 -49.97 15.51 -4.55
CA THR A 143 -50.95 14.47 -4.88
C THR A 143 -51.10 14.24 -6.38
N THR A 144 -50.80 15.25 -7.20
CA THR A 144 -50.82 15.14 -8.67
C THR A 144 -49.69 14.27 -9.20
N GLU A 145 -48.52 14.29 -8.55
CA GLU A 145 -47.36 13.48 -8.95
C GLU A 145 -47.54 12.01 -8.55
N LEU A 146 -48.17 11.77 -7.39
CA LEU A 146 -48.64 10.43 -6.99
C LEU A 146 -49.60 9.83 -8.03
N GLN A 147 -50.61 10.59 -8.46
CA GLN A 147 -51.61 10.11 -9.42
C GLN A 147 -50.97 9.71 -10.76
N LYS A 148 -50.00 10.50 -11.26
CA LYS A 148 -49.29 10.19 -12.51
C LYS A 148 -48.50 8.88 -12.44
N ILE A 149 -47.90 8.58 -11.30
CA ILE A 149 -47.15 7.32 -11.10
C ILE A 149 -48.12 6.15 -11.02
N ILE A 150 -49.21 6.31 -10.28
CA ILE A 150 -50.26 5.28 -10.15
C ILE A 150 -50.88 5.00 -11.51
N ASP A 151 -51.24 6.02 -12.29
CA ASP A 151 -51.84 5.85 -13.62
C ASP A 151 -50.87 5.20 -14.60
N LYS A 152 -49.57 5.49 -14.49
CA LYS A 152 -48.53 4.85 -15.30
C LYS A 152 -48.33 3.37 -14.92
N GLN A 153 -48.39 3.04 -13.63
CA GLN A 153 -48.32 1.64 -13.15
C GLN A 153 -49.60 0.85 -13.46
N MET A 154 -50.78 1.47 -13.34
CA MET A 154 -52.06 0.84 -13.65
C MET A 154 -52.37 0.79 -15.15
N GLY A 155 -51.74 1.64 -15.96
CA GLY A 155 -51.85 1.62 -17.42
C GLY A 155 -51.19 0.41 -18.09
N GLU A 156 -50.30 -0.29 -17.39
CA GLU A 156 -49.61 -1.49 -17.88
C GLU A 156 -50.30 -2.82 -17.53
N LEU A 157 -51.38 -2.81 -16.75
CA LEU A 157 -52.18 -4.02 -16.52
C LEU A 157 -53.24 -4.19 -17.63
N PRO A 158 -53.37 -5.39 -18.23
CA PRO A 158 -54.42 -5.63 -19.21
C PRO A 158 -55.78 -5.43 -18.54
N ARG A 159 -56.56 -4.48 -19.07
CA ARG A 159 -57.92 -4.21 -18.57
C ARG A 159 -58.76 -5.46 -18.76
N ILE A 160 -59.18 -6.09 -17.67
CA ILE A 160 -60.18 -7.16 -17.71
C ILE A 160 -61.49 -6.51 -18.21
N PRO A 161 -62.06 -6.95 -19.34
CA PRO A 161 -63.33 -6.43 -19.83
C PRO A 161 -64.42 -6.73 -18.79
N ASN A 162 -65.16 -5.70 -18.38
CA ASN A 162 -66.33 -5.85 -17.53
C ASN A 162 -67.50 -6.36 -18.40
N ASP A 163 -67.75 -7.67 -18.38
CA ASP A 163 -68.96 -8.25 -18.96
C ASP A 163 -70.14 -8.05 -18.00
N SER A 164 -70.70 -6.86 -18.04
CA SER A 164 -72.03 -6.57 -17.49
C SER A 164 -72.92 -5.99 -18.59
N ASN A 165 -73.14 -6.79 -19.65
CA ASN A 165 -74.35 -6.66 -20.46
C ASN A 165 -74.76 -8.00 -21.10
N LYS A 166 -75.28 -8.91 -20.26
CA LYS A 166 -76.28 -9.88 -20.69
C LYS A 166 -77.48 -9.75 -19.76
N ASN A 167 -78.46 -8.96 -20.19
CA ASN A 167 -79.88 -9.25 -20.02
C ASN A 167 -80.67 -8.21 -20.82
N GLY A 168 -81.14 -8.64 -21.99
CA GLY A 168 -82.09 -7.99 -22.87
C GLY A 168 -82.64 -9.04 -23.83
#